data_AF-A0A8R1E5X8-F1
#
_entry.id   AF-A0A8R1E5X8-F1
#
_cell.length_a   1.000
_cell.length_b   1.000
_cell.length_c   1.000
_cell.angle_alpha   90.00
_cell.angle_beta   90.00
_cell.angle_gamma   90.00
#
_symmetry.space_group_name_H-M   'P 1'
#
loop_
_entity.id
_entity.type
_entity.pdbx_description
1 polymer ?
#
loop_
_entity_poly.entity_id
_entity_poly.type
_entity_poly.pdbx_seq_one_letter_code
_entity_poly.pdbx_strand_id
1 'polypeptide(L)'
;MSQSSKNSLVSKRPGCEVTDTRPPIKYVLDVTIAYPNGIPLSLATFGLGTREKCDIAVNYKIYDATEVPFEDEEKLRDWLYEVYKEKDEMLTRYYATGEFNPGEKGTRIAFSWPKLIGMYGFWFGSFYAQYHVYSYLIKSIVNFLFYPFSS
;
A
#
# COMPACT_ATOMS: atom_id res chain seq x y z
N MET A 1 2.47 58.48 7.58
CA MET A 1 1.04 58.11 7.66
C MET A 1 0.79 57.14 6.50
N SER A 2 1.29 55.91 6.62
CA SER A 2 0.64 54.74 7.23
C SER A 2 -0.41 54.08 6.33
N GLN A 3 -0.01 52.98 5.69
CA GLN A 3 -0.83 51.83 5.28
C GLN A 3 0.17 50.80 4.72
N SER A 4 0.65 49.82 5.48
CA SER A 4 -0.08 48.65 5.99
C SER A 4 -0.75 47.88 4.86
N SER A 5 0.01 46.97 4.24
CA SER A 5 -0.58 45.85 3.50
C SER A 5 0.31 44.61 3.64
N LYS A 6 0.05 43.89 4.74
CA LYS A 6 -0.10 42.43 4.79
C LYS A 6 1.04 41.61 4.14
N ASN A 7 2.14 41.48 4.88
CA ASN A 7 2.92 40.24 4.84
C ASN A 7 2.01 39.12 5.35
N SER A 8 1.45 38.35 4.42
CA SER A 8 0.73 37.11 4.66
C SER A 8 1.68 36.14 5.36
N LEU A 9 1.45 35.99 6.66
CA LEU A 9 1.98 34.91 7.48
C LEU A 9 1.47 33.60 6.89
N VAL A 10 2.23 33.02 5.95
CA VAL A 10 2.13 31.60 5.66
C VAL A 10 2.51 30.89 6.96
N SER A 11 1.48 30.39 7.64
CA SER A 11 1.60 29.53 8.81
C SER A 11 2.46 28.34 8.42
N LYS A 12 3.74 28.42 8.74
CA LYS A 12 4.69 27.32 8.66
C LYS A 12 4.19 26.27 9.65
N ARG A 13 3.42 25.30 9.16
CA ARG A 13 3.04 24.14 9.96
C ARG A 13 4.34 23.55 10.52
N PRO A 14 4.41 23.19 11.81
CA PRO A 14 5.55 22.46 12.34
C PRO A 14 5.53 21.07 11.70
N GLY A 15 6.07 20.97 10.49
CA GLY A 15 6.53 19.72 9.94
C GLY A 15 7.66 19.23 10.81
N CYS A 16 7.64 17.96 11.16
CA CYS A 16 8.77 17.25 11.73
C CYS A 16 10.03 17.65 10.95
N GLU A 17 10.94 18.43 11.57
CA GLU A 17 12.26 18.68 11.01
C GLU A 17 12.95 17.32 10.97
N VAL A 18 12.92 16.73 9.78
CA VAL A 18 13.62 15.49 9.50
C VAL A 18 15.10 15.85 9.61
N THR A 19 15.70 15.46 10.73
CA THR A 19 17.14 15.55 10.95
C THR A 19 17.86 14.97 9.72
N ASP A 20 18.85 15.71 9.24
CA ASP A 20 19.66 15.53 8.02
C ASP A 20 20.53 14.24 8.05
N THR A 21 19.91 13.10 8.33
CA THR A 21 20.53 11.77 8.38
C THR A 21 19.96 10.84 7.31
N ARG A 22 19.04 11.32 6.48
CA ARG A 22 18.46 10.54 5.39
C ARG A 22 19.20 10.85 4.09
N PRO A 23 19.65 9.84 3.33
CA PRO A 23 20.26 10.08 2.04
C PRO A 23 19.28 10.86 1.14
N PRO A 24 19.79 11.79 0.31
CA PRO A 24 18.95 12.60 -0.57
C PRO A 24 18.14 11.69 -1.51
N ILE A 25 16.89 12.10 -1.77
CA ILE A 25 16.00 11.39 -2.69
C ILE A 25 16.64 11.43 -4.07
N LYS A 26 16.83 10.25 -4.68
CA LYS A 26 17.42 10.12 -6.03
C LYS A 26 16.39 9.87 -7.11
N TYR A 27 15.33 9.14 -6.78
CA TYR A 27 14.33 8.71 -7.75
C TYR A 27 12.93 8.87 -7.19
N VAL A 28 12.02 9.32 -8.04
CA VAL A 28 10.59 9.31 -7.80
C VAL A 28 9.99 8.18 -8.63
N LEU A 29 9.42 7.19 -7.95
CA LEU A 29 8.72 6.09 -8.60
C LEU A 29 7.24 6.46 -8.72
N ASP A 30 6.79 6.61 -9.95
CA ASP A 30 5.38 6.74 -10.29
C ASP A 30 4.78 5.38 -10.64
N VAL A 31 3.69 5.03 -9.95
CA VAL A 31 3.01 3.75 -10.10
C VAL A 31 1.56 4.00 -10.50
N THR A 32 1.22 3.62 -11.73
CA THR A 32 -0.15 3.72 -12.24
C THR A 32 -0.78 2.32 -12.25
N ILE A 33 -1.87 2.15 -11.52
CA ILE A 33 -2.55 0.86 -11.37
C ILE A 33 -3.89 0.93 -12.11
N ALA A 34 -4.05 0.07 -13.10
CA ALA A 34 -5.32 -0.10 -13.79
C ALA A 34 -6.11 -1.26 -13.15
N TYR A 35 -7.24 -0.91 -12.52
CA TYR A 35 -8.17 -1.89 -11.97
C TYR A 35 -9.15 -2.35 -13.04
N PRO A 36 -9.56 -3.62 -13.06
CA PRO A 36 -10.60 -4.06 -13.98
C PRO A 36 -11.89 -3.23 -13.78
N ASN A 37 -12.46 -2.75 -14.88
CA ASN A 37 -13.65 -1.88 -14.91
C ASN A 37 -13.51 -0.54 -14.14
N GLY A 38 -12.30 -0.12 -13.78
CA GLY A 38 -12.07 1.08 -12.98
C GLY A 38 -12.55 0.97 -11.52
N ILE A 39 -12.86 -0.24 -11.05
CA ILE A 39 -13.39 -0.45 -9.69
C ILE A 39 -12.24 -0.79 -8.74
N PRO A 40 -11.88 0.12 -7.81
CA PRO A 40 -10.79 -0.11 -6.88
C PRO A 40 -11.11 -1.26 -5.93
N LEU A 41 -10.07 -1.80 -5.32
CA LEU A 41 -10.21 -2.84 -4.32
C LEU A 41 -10.79 -2.27 -3.03
N SER A 42 -11.95 -2.79 -2.60
CA SER A 42 -12.48 -2.52 -1.26
C SER A 42 -11.56 -3.17 -0.21
N LEU A 43 -11.30 -2.43 0.88
CA LEU A 43 -10.46 -2.90 1.97
C LEU A 43 -11.00 -4.19 2.60
N ALA A 44 -12.33 -4.32 2.69
CA ALA A 44 -12.98 -5.53 3.18
C ALA A 44 -12.66 -6.74 2.28
N THR A 45 -12.68 -6.53 0.97
CA THR A 45 -12.35 -7.57 -0.02
C THR A 45 -10.87 -7.94 0.01
N PHE A 46 -9.97 -6.99 0.29
CA PHE A 46 -8.55 -7.25 0.51
C PHE A 46 -8.31 -8.08 1.78
N GLY A 47 -8.96 -7.70 2.89
CA GLY A 47 -8.77 -8.38 4.18
C GLY A 47 -9.40 -9.76 4.26
N LEU A 48 -10.57 -9.96 3.64
CA LEU A 48 -11.27 -11.25 3.64
C LEU A 48 -10.79 -12.20 2.53
N GLY A 49 -10.03 -11.68 1.55
CA GLY A 49 -9.53 -12.48 0.43
C GLY A 49 -10.63 -13.05 -0.48
N THR A 50 -11.87 -12.58 -0.37
CA THR A 50 -13.05 -13.14 -1.06
C THR A 50 -13.20 -12.70 -2.52
N ARG A 51 -12.20 -12.03 -3.10
CA ARG A 51 -12.32 -11.50 -4.47
C ARG A 51 -12.09 -12.57 -5.53
N GLU A 52 -12.88 -12.47 -6.59
CA GLU A 52 -12.65 -13.18 -7.84
C GLU A 52 -11.32 -12.77 -8.50
N LYS A 53 -10.77 -13.65 -9.33
CA LYS A 53 -9.49 -13.46 -10.01
C LYS A 53 -9.56 -12.19 -10.86
N CYS A 54 -8.86 -11.15 -10.43
CA CYS A 54 -8.84 -9.85 -11.10
C CYS A 54 -7.50 -9.65 -11.79
N ASP A 55 -7.55 -9.33 -13.08
CA ASP A 55 -6.36 -8.95 -13.85
C ASP A 55 -6.09 -7.47 -13.58
N ILE A 56 -5.12 -7.21 -12.69
CA ILE A 56 -4.62 -5.87 -12.42
C ILE A 56 -3.36 -5.67 -13.26
N ALA A 57 -3.30 -4.54 -13.95
CA ALA A 57 -2.12 -4.11 -14.67
C ALA A 57 -1.47 -2.92 -13.97
N VAL A 58 -0.14 -2.91 -13.90
CA VAL A 58 0.64 -1.87 -13.24
C VAL A 58 1.66 -1.33 -14.24
N ASN A 59 1.70 -0.01 -14.39
CA ASN A 59 2.71 0.72 -15.14
C ASN A 59 3.65 1.45 -14.18
N TYR A 60 4.96 1.30 -14.39
CA TYR A 60 6.00 1.92 -13.58
C TYR A 60 6.75 2.96 -14.41
N LYS A 61 6.87 4.18 -13.90
CA LYS A 61 7.69 5.24 -14.51
C LYS A 61 8.61 5.82 -13.43
N ILE A 62 9.89 5.93 -13.74
CA ILE A 62 10.90 6.42 -12.81
C ILE A 62 11.35 7.79 -13.30
N TYR A 63 11.32 8.78 -12.42
CA TYR A 63 11.87 10.12 -12.65
C TYR A 63 13.09 10.33 -11.76
N ASP A 64 14.09 11.04 -12.27
CA ASP A 64 15.19 11.51 -11.41
C ASP A 64 14.67 12.64 -10.51
N ALA A 65 15.13 12.68 -9.27
CA ALA A 65 14.78 13.75 -8.35
C ALA A 65 15.20 15.13 -8.86
N THR A 66 16.20 15.22 -9.74
CA THR A 66 16.61 16.48 -10.36
C THR A 66 15.62 17.02 -11.39
N GLU A 67 14.80 16.15 -11.98
CA GLU A 67 13.81 16.54 -13.01
C GLU A 67 12.53 17.11 -12.40
N VAL A 68 12.27 16.78 -11.13
CA VAL A 68 11.07 17.21 -10.42
C VAL A 68 11.34 18.55 -9.72
N PRO A 69 10.57 19.61 -10.02
CA PRO A 69 10.83 20.94 -9.48
C PRO A 69 10.34 21.06 -8.02
N PHE A 70 10.99 20.38 -7.07
CA PHE A 70 10.61 20.38 -5.65
C PHE A 70 10.74 21.75 -4.96
N GLU A 71 11.61 22.61 -5.47
CA GLU A 71 11.93 23.92 -4.88
C GLU A 71 10.87 24.99 -5.18
N ASP A 72 10.04 24.78 -6.20
CA ASP A 72 9.07 25.77 -6.70
C ASP A 72 7.66 25.16 -6.72
N GLU A 73 6.80 25.64 -5.81
CA GLU A 73 5.46 25.10 -5.62
C GLU A 73 4.56 25.23 -6.87
N GLU A 74 4.68 26.33 -7.63
CA GLU A 74 3.87 26.52 -8.83
C GLU A 74 4.31 25.58 -9.95
N LYS A 75 5.61 25.46 -10.17
CA LYS A 75 6.15 24.53 -11.18
C LYS A 75 5.91 23.07 -10.80
N LEU A 76 5.99 22.74 -9.51
CA LEU A 76 5.67 21.39 -9.01
C LEU A 76 4.22 21.03 -9.27
N ARG A 77 3.31 21.96 -8.99
CA ARG A 77 1.88 21.80 -9.26
C ARG A 77 1.62 21.59 -10.74
N ASP A 78 2.21 22.42 -11.60
CA ASP A 78 2.00 22.36 -13.04
C ASP A 78 2.56 21.05 -13.62
N TRP A 79 3.76 20.63 -13.20
CA TRP A 79 4.33 19.32 -13.53
C TRP A 79 3.43 18.16 -13.09
N LEU A 80 2.89 18.23 -11.86
CA LEU A 80 2.00 17.19 -11.34
C LEU A 80 0.72 17.09 -12.18
N TYR A 81 0.15 18.22 -12.61
CA TYR A 81 -1.02 18.24 -13.50
C TYR A 81 -0.73 17.61 -14.87
N GLU A 82 0.44 17.89 -15.45
CA GLU A 82 0.86 17.27 -16.71
C GLU A 82 0.96 15.74 -16.56
N VAL A 83 1.58 15.26 -15.48
CA VAL A 83 1.69 13.83 -15.17
C VAL A 83 0.31 13.20 -14.97
N TYR A 84 -0.62 13.88 -14.28
CA TYR A 84 -1.99 13.38 -14.13
C TYR A 84 -2.73 13.28 -15.46
N LYS A 85 -2.59 14.27 -16.33
CA LYS A 85 -3.20 14.24 -17.66
C LYS A 85 -2.68 13.07 -18.51
N GLU A 86 -1.37 12.84 -18.50
CA GLU A 86 -0.75 11.69 -19.18
C GLU A 86 -1.31 10.35 -18.67
N LYS A 87 -1.50 10.23 -17.35
CA LYS A 87 -2.09 9.04 -16.73
C LYS A 87 -3.53 8.80 -17.13
N ASP A 88 -4.36 9.85 -17.14
CA ASP A 88 -5.76 9.71 -17.52
C ASP A 88 -5.90 9.28 -18.99
N GLU A 89 -5.10 9.85 -19.89
CA GLU A 89 -5.04 9.43 -21.30
C GLU A 89 -4.57 7.97 -21.44
N MET A 90 -3.55 7.58 -20.68
CA MET A 90 -3.02 6.22 -20.64
C MET A 90 -4.07 5.21 -20.13
N LEU A 91 -4.75 5.52 -19.03
CA LEU A 91 -5.81 4.67 -18.48
C LEU A 91 -7.00 4.57 -19.43
N THR A 92 -7.36 5.67 -20.09
CA THR A 92 -8.41 5.68 -21.13
C THR A 92 -8.07 4.73 -22.27
N ARG A 93 -6.82 4.77 -22.76
CA ARG A 93 -6.32 3.82 -23.77
C ARG A 93 -6.34 2.38 -23.24
N TYR A 94 -5.88 2.15 -22.01
CA TYR A 94 -5.86 0.82 -21.41
C TYR A 94 -7.26 0.23 -21.30
N TYR A 95 -8.26 1.01 -20.89
CA TYR A 95 -9.64 0.52 -20.81
C TYR A 95 -10.28 0.29 -22.18
N ALA A 96 -9.83 0.98 -23.24
CA ALA A 96 -10.31 0.77 -24.60
C ALA A 96 -9.62 -0.41 -25.32
N THR A 97 -8.32 -0.61 -25.10
CA THR A 97 -7.47 -1.56 -25.87
C THR A 97 -6.99 -2.75 -25.07
N GLY A 98 -6.95 -2.65 -23.74
CA GLY A 98 -6.41 -3.67 -22.83
C GLY A 98 -4.88 -3.63 -22.66
N GLU A 99 -4.18 -2.66 -23.27
CA GLU A 99 -2.72 -2.54 -23.22
C GLU A 99 -2.28 -1.12 -22.83
N PHE A 100 -1.22 -1.01 -22.03
CA PHE A 100 -0.64 0.28 -21.67
C PHE A 100 0.17 0.85 -22.84
N ASN A 101 1.08 0.06 -23.38
CA ASN A 101 1.88 0.38 -24.56
C ASN A 101 1.67 -0.70 -25.62
N PRO A 102 1.55 -0.34 -26.91
CA PRO A 102 1.33 -1.32 -27.98
C PRO A 102 2.48 -2.32 -28.02
N GLY A 103 2.17 -3.60 -27.78
CA GLY A 103 3.15 -4.70 -27.81
C GLY A 103 3.83 -5.01 -26.48
N GLU A 104 3.60 -4.22 -25.42
CA GLU A 104 4.04 -4.57 -24.07
C GLU A 104 2.94 -5.31 -23.31
N LYS A 105 3.17 -6.60 -23.06
CA LYS A 105 2.28 -7.39 -22.19
C LYS A 105 2.49 -6.93 -20.75
N GLY A 106 1.54 -6.15 -20.23
CA GLY A 106 1.51 -5.77 -18.82
C GLY A 106 1.62 -7.00 -17.92
N THR A 107 2.35 -6.87 -16.81
CA THR A 107 2.49 -7.97 -15.84
C THR A 107 1.17 -8.13 -15.10
N ARG A 108 0.44 -9.20 -15.39
CA ARG A 108 -0.83 -9.52 -14.72
C ARG A 108 -0.55 -10.17 -13.37
N ILE A 109 -0.93 -9.49 -12.30
CA ILE A 109 -0.81 -10.02 -10.94
C ILE A 109 -2.08 -10.81 -10.64
N ALA A 110 -2.03 -12.13 -10.82
CA ALA A 110 -3.12 -13.03 -10.44
C ALA A 110 -2.90 -13.57 -9.02
N PHE A 111 -3.88 -13.37 -8.14
CA PHE A 111 -3.89 -14.01 -6.82
C PHE A 111 -4.23 -15.51 -6.95
N SER A 112 -3.38 -16.36 -6.37
CA SER A 112 -3.59 -17.81 -6.34
C SER A 112 -4.25 -18.25 -5.04
N TRP A 113 -5.52 -18.68 -5.12
CA TRP A 113 -6.29 -19.23 -4.01
C TRP A 113 -5.59 -20.36 -3.23
N PRO A 114 -4.88 -21.31 -3.88
CA PRO A 114 -4.16 -22.35 -3.14
C PRO A 114 -3.08 -21.80 -2.19
N LYS A 115 -2.41 -20.71 -2.57
CA LYS A 115 -1.40 -20.07 -1.72
C LYS A 115 -2.04 -19.42 -0.49
N LEU A 116 -3.21 -18.82 -0.66
CA LEU A 116 -4.00 -18.24 0.43
C LEU A 116 -4.48 -19.33 1.40
N ILE A 117 -5.09 -20.39 0.87
CA ILE A 117 -5.58 -21.54 1.66
C ILE A 117 -4.44 -22.21 2.42
N GLY A 118 -3.28 -22.42 1.77
CA GLY A 118 -2.11 -23.01 2.42
C GLY A 118 -1.60 -22.19 3.61
N MET A 119 -1.56 -20.85 3.46
CA MET A 119 -1.18 -19.95 4.54
C MET A 119 -2.17 -20.03 5.72
N TYR A 120 -3.48 -19.92 5.46
CA TYR A 120 -4.48 -20.03 6.54
C TYR A 120 -4.47 -21.41 7.19
N GLY A 121 -4.36 -22.48 6.42
CA GLY A 121 -4.26 -23.84 6.95
C GLY A 121 -3.06 -24.01 7.89
N PHE A 122 -1.90 -23.43 7.54
CA PHE A 122 -0.73 -23.41 8.41
C PHE A 122 -1.01 -22.68 9.74
N TRP A 123 -1.60 -21.48 9.69
CA TRP A 123 -1.89 -20.70 10.89
C TRP A 123 -2.94 -21.36 11.79
N PHE A 124 -4.04 -21.85 11.23
CA PHE A 124 -5.08 -22.56 11.99
C PHE A 124 -4.55 -23.87 12.57
N GLY A 125 -3.76 -24.63 11.81
CA GLY A 125 -3.11 -25.85 12.29
C GLY A 125 -2.11 -25.58 13.43
N SER A 126 -1.27 -24.56 13.27
CA SER A 126 -0.31 -24.15 14.31
C SER A 126 -1.04 -23.69 15.58
N PHE A 127 -2.11 -22.90 15.44
CA PHE A 127 -2.91 -22.44 16.58
C PHE A 127 -3.60 -23.61 17.30
N TYR A 128 -4.12 -24.59 16.55
CA TYR A 128 -4.72 -25.79 17.11
C TYR A 128 -3.71 -26.64 17.90
N ALA A 129 -2.50 -26.82 17.37
CA ALA A 129 -1.43 -27.54 18.06
C ALA A 129 -0.99 -26.82 19.34
N GLN A 130 -0.80 -25.49 19.26
CA GLN A 130 -0.48 -24.66 20.43
C GLN A 130 -1.58 -24.72 21.48
N TYR A 131 -2.85 -24.62 21.08
CA TYR A 131 -4.00 -24.72 21.99
C TYR A 131 -4.01 -26.06 22.73
N HIS A 132 -3.76 -27.18 22.04
CA HIS A 132 -3.63 -28.49 22.69
C HIS A 132 -2.50 -28.50 23.72
N VAL A 133 -1.29 -28.09 23.34
CA VAL A 133 -0.14 -28.05 24.25
C VAL A 133 -0.42 -27.17 25.47
N TYR A 134 -0.97 -25.96 25.27
CA TYR A 134 -1.34 -25.08 26.38
C TYR A 134 -2.43 -25.69 27.27
N SER A 135 -3.44 -26.33 26.70
CA SER A 135 -4.50 -26.98 27.48
C SER A 135 -3.94 -28.14 28.34
N TYR A 136 -2.96 -28.90 27.83
CA TYR A 136 -2.27 -29.94 28.59
C TYR A 136 -1.39 -29.35 29.70
N LEU A 137 -0.62 -28.30 29.40
CA LEU A 137 0.19 -27.61 30.39
C LEU A 137 -0.67 -26.99 31.50
N ILE A 138 -1.76 -26.32 31.16
CA ILE A 138 -2.69 -25.74 32.14
C ILE A 138 -3.30 -26.83 33.02
N LYS A 139 -3.77 -27.95 32.43
CA LYS A 139 -4.28 -29.08 33.21
C LYS A 139 -3.22 -29.68 34.13
N SER A 140 -1.98 -29.81 33.68
CA SER A 140 -0.86 -30.32 34.48
C SER A 140 -0.56 -29.38 35.65
N ILE A 141 -0.54 -28.06 35.42
CA ILE A 141 -0.35 -27.04 36.45
C ILE A 141 -1.51 -27.05 37.46
N VAL A 142 -2.75 -27.08 36.99
CA VAL A 142 -3.94 -27.17 37.87
C VAL A 142 -3.89 -28.44 38.71
N ASN A 143 -3.61 -29.60 38.11
CA ASN A 143 -3.51 -30.85 38.86
C ASN A 143 -2.39 -30.79 39.92
N PHE A 144 -1.22 -30.21 39.59
CA PHE A 144 -0.12 -30.03 40.53
C PHE A 144 -0.47 -29.07 41.68
N LEU A 145 -1.18 -27.97 41.39
CA LEU A 145 -1.46 -26.89 42.34
C LEU A 145 -2.64 -27.21 43.29
N PHE A 146 -3.62 -28.00 42.81
CA PHE A 146 -4.77 -28.43 43.61
C PHE A 146 -4.62 -29.84 44.23
N TYR A 147 -3.58 -30.61 43.89
CA TYR A 147 -3.28 -31.90 44.54
C TYR A 147 -3.12 -31.84 46.08
N PRO A 148 -2.41 -30.86 46.67
CA PRO A 148 -2.18 -30.85 48.12
C PRO A 148 -3.40 -30.42 48.96
N PHE A 149 -4.52 -30.03 48.34
CA PHE A 149 -5.73 -29.56 49.02
C PHE A 149 -6.91 -30.55 48.94
N SER A 150 -6.72 -31.73 48.36
CA SER A 150 -7.78 -32.75 48.17
C SER A 150 -7.58 -34.04 48.99
N SER A 151 -6.61 -34.08 49.91
CA SER A 151 -6.49 -35.13 50.94
C SER A 151 -6.95 -34.62 52.30
#